data_AF-A0A972S084-F1
#
_entry.id   AF-A0A972S084-F1
#
_cell.length_a   1.000
_cell.length_b   1.000
_cell.length_c   1.000
_cell.angle_alpha   90.00
_cell.angle_beta   90.00
_cell.angle_gamma   90.00
#
_symmetry.space_group_name_H-M   'P 1'
#
loop_
_entity.id
_entity.type
_entity.pdbx_description
1 polymer ?
#
loop_
_entity_poly.entity_id
_entity_poly.type
_entity_poly.pdbx_seq_one_letter_code
_entity_poly.pdbx_strand_id
1 'polypeptide(L)'
;VMDKLSRLEDNLNNTIENNSSRLNRALTSVDGFFSSGTETIDKVDRYLDSLTKSELHVEMRSDQMFDEGGYSRTKFDLALKPDPTRYYILGLTSSPSFKADDRYENGYIGSRKHESGEFFISAQYGKRFDDLLFRVGIIENSGGFGVDYFKFNDRLKFSADIYDFNAVNDIRGDNPNLTTTVRYQFFKHINSYFSANNLLNSRASSFSVGVGISFMDNDLKNILGAAASSSIK
;
A
#
# COMPACT_ATOMS: atom_id res chain seq x y z
N VAL A 1 -41.22 26.45 -66.89
CA VAL A 1 -39.74 26.56 -66.92
C VAL A 1 -39.21 27.11 -65.59
N MET A 2 -39.85 28.16 -65.03
CA MET A 2 -39.51 28.74 -63.72
C MET A 2 -39.44 27.74 -62.55
N ASP A 3 -40.43 26.85 -62.40
CA ASP A 3 -40.46 25.88 -61.28
C ASP A 3 -39.33 24.84 -61.29
N LYS A 4 -38.80 24.51 -62.48
CA LYS A 4 -37.66 23.59 -62.59
C LYS A 4 -36.34 24.27 -62.22
N LEU A 5 -36.25 25.58 -62.45
CA LEU A 5 -35.11 26.41 -62.06
C LEU A 5 -35.08 26.64 -60.54
N SER A 6 -36.22 26.98 -59.93
CA SER A 6 -36.34 27.10 -58.47
C SER A 6 -35.98 25.80 -57.76
N ARG A 7 -36.49 24.66 -58.23
CA ARG A 7 -36.15 23.34 -57.67
C ARG A 7 -34.69 22.97 -57.84
N LEU A 8 -34.04 23.42 -58.91
CA LEU A 8 -32.62 23.18 -59.14
C LEU A 8 -31.76 24.01 -58.18
N GLU A 9 -32.14 25.28 -57.99
CA GLU A 9 -31.52 26.20 -57.04
C GLU A 9 -31.67 25.69 -55.59
N ASP A 10 -32.87 25.26 -55.20
CA ASP A 10 -33.13 24.67 -53.88
C ASP A 10 -32.32 23.39 -53.65
N ASN A 11 -32.19 22.53 -54.65
CA ASN A 11 -31.39 21.31 -54.56
C ASN A 11 -29.89 21.60 -54.49
N LEU A 12 -29.40 22.61 -55.22
CA LEU A 12 -28.02 23.07 -55.17
C LEU A 12 -27.69 23.67 -53.80
N ASN A 13 -28.53 24.58 -53.30
CA ASN A 13 -28.35 25.20 -51.99
C ASN A 13 -28.38 24.16 -50.87
N ASN A 14 -29.35 23.25 -50.89
CA ASN A 14 -29.39 22.13 -49.95
C ASN A 14 -28.15 21.23 -50.05
N THR A 15 -27.63 20.97 -51.26
CA THR A 15 -26.42 20.15 -51.42
C THR A 15 -25.18 20.87 -50.89
N ILE A 16 -25.06 22.18 -51.11
CA ILE A 16 -23.94 23.01 -50.63
C ILE A 16 -23.98 23.16 -49.10
N GLU A 17 -25.15 23.41 -48.52
CA GLU A 17 -25.33 23.49 -47.06
C GLU A 17 -25.12 22.13 -46.37
N ASN A 18 -25.62 21.05 -46.96
CA ASN A 18 -25.39 19.71 -46.43
C ASN A 18 -23.92 19.29 -46.55
N ASN A 19 -23.23 19.64 -47.63
CA ASN A 19 -21.82 19.31 -47.79
C ASN A 19 -20.92 20.15 -46.89
N SER A 20 -21.20 21.46 -46.72
CA SER A 20 -20.46 22.32 -45.79
C SER A 20 -20.66 21.89 -44.33
N SER A 21 -21.89 21.53 -43.93
CA SER A 21 -22.15 21.01 -42.58
C SER A 21 -21.54 19.63 -42.34
N ARG A 22 -21.48 18.75 -43.36
CA ARG A 22 -20.77 17.46 -43.28
C ARG A 22 -19.26 17.67 -43.18
N LEU A 23 -18.69 18.59 -43.94
CA LEU A 23 -17.27 18.91 -43.91
C LEU A 23 -16.86 19.52 -42.57
N ASN A 24 -17.62 20.47 -42.04
CA ASN A 24 -17.37 21.06 -40.72
C ASN A 24 -17.44 20.03 -39.59
N ARG A 25 -18.41 19.10 -39.65
CA ARG A 25 -18.49 17.98 -38.70
C ARG A 25 -17.31 17.03 -38.83
N ALA A 26 -16.86 16.72 -40.04
CA ALA A 26 -15.69 15.89 -40.28
C ALA A 26 -14.41 16.53 -39.73
N LEU A 27 -14.19 17.83 -40.00
CA LEU A 27 -13.04 18.58 -39.48
C LEU A 27 -13.06 18.62 -37.95
N THR A 28 -14.20 18.97 -37.33
CA THR A 28 -14.36 18.97 -35.87
C THR A 28 -14.13 17.58 -35.26
N SER A 29 -14.57 16.52 -35.94
CA SER A 29 -14.35 15.13 -35.50
C SER A 29 -12.87 14.75 -35.58
N VAL A 30 -12.14 15.23 -36.59
CA VAL A 30 -10.71 14.98 -36.76
C VAL A 30 -9.91 15.74 -35.71
N ASP A 31 -10.22 17.01 -35.46
CA ASP A 31 -9.60 17.81 -34.41
C ASP A 31 -9.85 17.21 -33.02
N GLY A 32 -11.08 16.76 -32.75
CA GLY A 32 -11.43 16.06 -31.53
C GLY A 32 -10.70 14.73 -31.38
N PHE A 33 -10.50 13.97 -32.46
CA PHE A 33 -9.72 12.73 -32.46
C PHE A 33 -8.24 12.97 -32.16
N PHE A 34 -7.62 13.98 -32.76
CA PHE A 34 -6.22 14.31 -32.50
C PHE A 34 -6.02 14.87 -31.08
N SER A 35 -6.90 15.77 -30.62
CA SER A 35 -6.84 16.32 -29.26
C SER A 35 -7.00 15.23 -28.19
N SER A 36 -8.00 14.35 -28.35
CA SER A 36 -8.22 13.23 -27.42
C SER A 36 -7.11 12.17 -27.51
N GLY A 37 -6.55 11.95 -28.69
CA GLY A 37 -5.38 11.10 -28.90
C GLY A 37 -4.14 11.63 -28.19
N THR A 38 -3.83 12.92 -28.34
CA THR A 38 -2.72 13.59 -27.63
C THR A 38 -2.92 13.55 -26.11
N GLU A 39 -4.11 13.88 -25.61
CA GLU A 39 -4.38 13.78 -24.16
C GLU A 39 -4.28 12.36 -23.61
N THR A 40 -4.64 11.36 -24.41
CA THR A 40 -4.53 9.94 -24.02
C THR A 40 -3.07 9.51 -24.00
N ILE A 41 -2.27 9.91 -25.01
CA ILE A 41 -0.83 9.68 -25.03
C ILE A 41 -0.17 10.35 -23.82
N ASP A 42 -0.51 11.60 -23.49
CA ASP A 42 0.02 12.32 -22.32
C ASP A 42 -0.37 11.66 -20.98
N LYS A 43 -1.55 11.04 -20.91
CA LYS A 43 -1.99 10.29 -19.72
C LYS A 43 -1.26 8.94 -19.62
N VAL A 44 -1.06 8.27 -20.74
CA VAL A 44 -0.30 7.01 -20.82
C VAL A 44 1.16 7.28 -20.45
N ASP A 45 1.78 8.32 -20.99
CA ASP A 45 3.15 8.69 -20.67
C ASP A 45 3.31 9.05 -19.19
N ARG A 46 2.39 9.82 -18.60
CA ARG A 46 2.40 10.12 -17.16
C ARG A 46 2.20 8.88 -16.29
N TYR A 47 1.36 7.95 -16.71
CA TYR A 47 1.15 6.68 -16.01
C TYR A 47 2.38 5.79 -16.08
N LEU A 48 2.99 5.66 -17.26
CA LEU A 48 4.24 4.92 -17.48
C LEU A 48 5.40 5.55 -16.69
N ASP A 49 5.49 6.89 -16.66
CA ASP A 49 6.46 7.62 -15.86
C ASP A 49 6.27 7.41 -14.35
N SER A 50 5.03 7.41 -13.88
CA SER A 50 4.73 7.13 -12.47
C SER A 50 5.03 5.68 -12.08
N LEU A 51 4.83 4.73 -13.00
CA LEU A 51 5.16 3.32 -12.78
C LEU A 51 6.67 3.09 -12.78
N THR A 52 7.40 3.70 -13.72
CA THR A 52 8.86 3.58 -13.80
C THR A 52 9.55 4.20 -12.58
N LYS A 53 9.04 5.33 -12.06
CA LYS A 53 9.58 6.03 -10.89
C LYS A 53 9.14 5.44 -9.55
N SER A 54 8.08 4.63 -9.53
CA SER A 54 7.66 3.95 -8.30
C SER A 54 8.76 3.00 -7.81
N GLU A 55 8.84 2.73 -6.52
CA GLU A 55 9.71 1.70 -5.95
C GLU A 55 8.83 0.69 -5.21
N LEU A 56 9.11 -0.61 -5.40
CA LEU A 56 8.50 -1.64 -4.56
C LEU A 56 9.56 -2.14 -3.58
N HIS A 57 9.26 -2.01 -2.29
CA HIS A 57 10.12 -2.49 -1.21
C HIS A 57 9.48 -3.73 -0.61
N VAL A 58 10.28 -4.78 -0.47
CA VAL A 58 9.88 -6.03 0.17
C VAL A 58 10.72 -6.16 1.43
N GLU A 59 10.08 -6.35 2.57
CA GLU A 59 10.72 -6.61 3.86
C GLU A 59 10.17 -7.92 4.43
N MET A 60 11.06 -8.82 4.82
CA MET A 60 10.69 -10.03 5.54
C MET A 60 11.57 -10.15 6.77
N ARG A 61 10.99 -10.39 7.93
CA ARG A 61 11.73 -10.50 9.20
C ARG A 61 11.12 -11.54 10.12
N SER A 62 11.95 -12.06 11.00
CA SER A 62 11.52 -12.91 12.11
C SER A 62 12.10 -12.35 13.40
N ASP A 63 11.22 -12.14 14.38
CA ASP A 63 11.49 -11.60 15.69
C ASP A 63 11.31 -12.69 16.74
N GLN A 64 12.30 -12.91 17.59
CA GLN A 64 12.14 -13.66 18.83
C GLN A 64 11.56 -12.74 19.90
N MET A 65 10.39 -13.08 20.43
CA MET A 65 9.74 -12.36 21.52
C MET A 65 10.16 -12.94 22.87
N PHE A 66 10.54 -12.05 23.78
CA PHE A 66 10.91 -12.29 25.16
C PHE A 66 9.74 -11.86 26.04
N ASP A 67 8.80 -12.79 26.18
CA ASP A 67 7.58 -12.71 26.98
C ASP A 67 7.41 -14.03 27.75
N GLU A 68 6.44 -14.13 28.65
CA GLU A 68 6.11 -15.39 29.33
C GLU A 68 5.81 -16.50 28.31
N GLY A 69 6.71 -17.49 28.22
CA GLY A 69 6.62 -18.62 27.32
C GLY A 69 7.49 -18.52 26.06
N GLY A 70 7.82 -17.30 25.60
CA GLY A 70 8.69 -17.03 24.45
C GLY A 70 8.19 -17.58 23.11
N TYR A 71 8.21 -16.77 22.04
CA TYR A 71 7.73 -17.22 20.73
C TYR A 71 8.33 -16.42 19.58
N SER A 72 8.23 -16.94 18.36
CA SER A 72 8.62 -16.23 17.15
C SER A 72 7.43 -15.48 16.55
N ARG A 73 7.70 -14.27 16.05
CA ARG A 73 6.78 -13.48 15.24
C ARG A 73 7.45 -13.24 13.89
N THR A 74 6.77 -13.57 12.80
CA THR A 74 7.30 -13.35 11.45
C THR A 74 6.46 -12.28 10.76
N LYS A 75 7.12 -11.31 10.12
CA LYS A 75 6.44 -10.26 9.34
C LYS A 75 6.93 -10.27 7.90
N PHE A 76 6.01 -10.04 6.99
CA PHE A 76 6.25 -9.82 5.57
C PHE A 76 5.52 -8.55 5.15
N ASP A 77 6.24 -7.56 4.67
CA ASP A 77 5.72 -6.26 4.27
C ASP A 77 6.08 -5.95 2.81
N LEU A 78 5.09 -5.44 2.08
CA LEU A 78 5.22 -4.88 0.74
C LEU A 78 4.90 -3.39 0.81
N ALA A 79 5.86 -2.54 0.49
CA ALA A 79 5.67 -1.10 0.45
C ALA A 79 5.84 -0.59 -0.99
N LEU A 80 4.74 -0.14 -1.59
CA LEU A 80 4.77 0.59 -2.85
C LEU A 80 4.98 2.08 -2.57
N LYS A 81 6.04 2.64 -3.14
CA LYS A 81 6.35 4.06 -3.09
C LYS A 81 6.21 4.65 -4.49
N PRO A 82 5.09 5.30 -4.84
CA PRO A 82 4.95 5.94 -6.14
C PRO A 82 5.93 7.10 -6.34
N ASP A 83 6.34 7.73 -5.24
CA ASP A 83 7.35 8.78 -5.18
C ASP A 83 8.05 8.75 -3.81
N PRO A 84 9.10 9.57 -3.59
CA PRO A 84 9.84 9.58 -2.32
C PRO A 84 9.02 9.93 -1.07
N THR A 85 7.84 10.54 -1.22
CA THR A 85 7.01 11.06 -0.13
C THR A 85 5.82 10.17 0.23
N ARG A 86 5.39 9.24 -0.63
CA ARG A 86 4.17 8.44 -0.42
C ARG A 86 4.48 6.96 -0.30
N TYR A 87 3.79 6.30 0.63
CA TYR A 87 3.94 4.87 0.91
C TYR A 87 2.55 4.23 0.96
N TYR A 88 2.40 3.08 0.30
CA TYR A 88 1.27 2.17 0.45
C TYR A 88 1.82 0.83 0.92
N ILE A 89 1.48 0.45 2.14
CA ILE A 89 2.11 -0.69 2.83
C ILE A 89 1.06 -1.77 3.05
N LEU A 90 1.33 -2.97 2.56
CA LEU A 90 0.59 -4.19 2.86
C LEU A 90 1.48 -5.10 3.69
N GLY A 91 0.97 -5.57 4.82
CA GLY A 91 1.71 -6.39 5.76
C GLY A 91 0.96 -7.67 6.11
N LEU A 92 1.71 -8.75 6.29
CA LEU A 92 1.24 -10.02 6.83
C LEU A 92 2.14 -10.40 8.01
N THR A 93 1.56 -10.55 9.18
CA THR A 93 2.25 -10.98 10.39
C THR A 93 1.72 -12.33 10.85
N SER A 94 2.62 -13.27 11.13
CA SER A 94 2.29 -14.54 11.78
C SER A 94 2.83 -14.51 13.21
N SER A 95 1.96 -14.78 14.18
CA SER A 95 2.25 -14.75 15.62
C SER A 95 1.24 -15.64 16.35
N PRO A 96 1.58 -16.17 17.54
CA PRO A 96 0.56 -16.64 18.47
C PRO A 96 -0.53 -15.60 18.70
N SER A 97 -1.76 -16.08 18.95
CA SER A 97 -2.92 -15.23 19.21
C SER A 97 -3.18 -15.09 20.71
N PHE A 98 -3.43 -13.85 21.12
CA PHE A 98 -3.82 -13.47 22.48
C PHE A 98 -5.24 -12.91 22.52
N LYS A 99 -6.03 -13.18 21.46
CA LYS A 99 -7.45 -12.89 21.40
C LYS A 99 -8.23 -13.76 22.37
N ALA A 100 -9.40 -13.28 22.78
CA ALA A 100 -10.34 -14.07 23.58
C ALA A 100 -10.72 -15.36 22.83
N ASP A 101 -10.55 -16.49 23.51
CA ASP A 101 -10.92 -17.82 23.04
C ASP A 101 -11.34 -18.67 24.25
N ASP A 102 -12.66 -18.82 24.42
CA ASP A 102 -13.30 -19.53 25.53
C ASP A 102 -12.98 -21.04 25.57
N ARG A 103 -12.31 -21.58 24.54
CA ARG A 103 -11.87 -22.98 24.51
C ARG A 103 -10.67 -23.26 25.41
N TYR A 104 -9.99 -22.21 25.90
CA TYR A 104 -8.77 -22.33 26.69
C TYR A 104 -8.99 -21.81 28.12
N GLU A 105 -8.35 -22.46 29.09
CA GLU A 105 -8.50 -22.16 30.53
C GLU A 105 -8.17 -20.69 30.90
N ASN A 106 -7.17 -20.11 30.22
CA ASN A 106 -6.76 -18.72 30.43
C ASN A 106 -7.58 -17.73 29.59
N GLY A 107 -8.55 -18.21 28.81
CA GLY A 107 -9.36 -17.41 27.89
C GLY A 107 -8.66 -17.01 26.58
N TYR A 108 -7.49 -17.57 26.27
CA TYR A 108 -6.75 -17.35 25.01
C TYR A 108 -5.75 -18.49 24.73
N ILE A 109 -5.31 -18.63 23.47
CA ILE A 109 -4.34 -19.65 23.03
C ILE A 109 -2.95 -19.38 23.61
N GLY A 110 -2.43 -18.17 23.37
CA GLY A 110 -1.10 -17.74 23.78
C GLY A 110 0.02 -18.48 23.03
N SER A 111 1.24 -18.45 23.57
CA SER A 111 2.45 -19.04 22.95
C SER A 111 2.62 -20.54 23.19
N ARG A 112 1.53 -21.32 23.17
CA ARG A 112 1.58 -22.77 23.42
C ARG A 112 2.31 -23.51 22.29
N LYS A 113 3.15 -24.48 22.66
CA LYS A 113 3.87 -25.31 21.68
C LYS A 113 2.89 -26.21 20.93
N HIS A 114 3.13 -26.37 19.63
CA HIS A 114 2.35 -27.18 18.69
C HIS A 114 0.93 -26.67 18.39
N GLU A 115 0.57 -25.46 18.83
CA GLU A 115 -0.63 -24.75 18.38
C GLU A 115 -0.30 -23.88 17.17
N SER A 116 -1.23 -23.78 16.21
CA SER A 116 -1.07 -22.93 15.04
C SER A 116 -1.20 -21.45 15.43
N GLY A 117 -0.24 -20.61 15.00
CA GLY A 117 -0.37 -19.16 15.10
C GLY A 117 -1.48 -18.59 14.23
N GLU A 118 -1.82 -17.32 14.46
CA GLU A 118 -2.78 -16.56 13.67
C GLU A 118 -2.05 -15.63 12.68
N PHE A 119 -2.73 -15.30 11.59
CA PHE A 119 -2.27 -14.30 10.63
C PHE A 119 -2.98 -12.96 10.86
N PHE A 120 -2.18 -11.90 10.93
CA PHE A 120 -2.63 -10.53 11.07
C PHE A 120 -2.28 -9.75 9.81
N ILE A 121 -3.25 -9.02 9.28
CA ILE A 121 -3.10 -8.24 8.05
C ILE A 121 -2.93 -6.77 8.42
N SER A 122 -2.04 -6.07 7.71
CA SER A 122 -1.86 -4.63 7.82
C SER A 122 -2.05 -3.98 6.45
N ALA A 123 -2.68 -2.82 6.42
CA ALA A 123 -2.86 -2.01 5.22
C ALA A 123 -2.79 -0.53 5.62
N GLN A 124 -1.71 0.15 5.22
CA GLN A 124 -1.40 1.49 5.71
C GLN A 124 -1.07 2.44 4.56
N TYR A 125 -1.51 3.68 4.72
CA TYR A 125 -1.02 4.80 3.94
C TYR A 125 0.04 5.56 4.74
N GLY A 126 1.12 5.95 4.08
CA GLY A 126 2.19 6.72 4.68
C GLY A 126 2.54 7.98 3.90
N LYS A 127 2.79 9.07 4.61
CA LYS A 127 3.31 10.32 4.07
C LYS A 127 4.60 10.72 4.76
N ARG A 128 5.67 10.86 3.97
CA ARG A 128 7.00 11.23 4.39
C ARG A 128 7.27 12.72 4.19
N PHE A 129 7.86 13.33 5.21
CA PHE A 129 8.37 14.69 5.28
C PHE A 129 9.82 14.59 5.74
N ASP A 130 10.77 14.74 4.82
CA ASP A 130 12.19 14.55 5.05
C ASP A 130 12.49 13.20 5.74
N ASP A 131 12.99 13.24 6.97
CA ASP A 131 13.36 12.06 7.76
C ASP A 131 12.18 11.48 8.56
N LEU A 132 10.98 12.06 8.50
CA LEU A 132 9.80 11.58 9.23
C LEU A 132 8.75 11.00 8.30
N LEU A 133 8.23 9.82 8.61
CA LEU A 133 7.11 9.18 7.92
C LEU A 133 5.96 8.98 8.90
N PHE A 134 4.83 9.57 8.60
CA PHE A 134 3.59 9.35 9.33
C PHE A 134 2.77 8.28 8.60
N ARG A 135 2.29 7.28 9.34
CA ARG A 135 1.49 6.17 8.83
C ARG A 135 0.13 6.13 9.53
N VAL A 136 -0.90 5.78 8.78
CA VAL A 136 -2.26 5.56 9.29
C VAL A 136 -2.91 4.42 8.51
N GLY A 137 -3.73 3.63 9.19
CA GLY A 137 -4.53 2.59 8.55
C GLY A 137 -4.80 1.41 9.48
N ILE A 138 -4.75 0.22 8.92
CA ILE A 138 -4.90 -1.04 9.63
C ILE A 138 -3.51 -1.58 9.96
N ILE A 139 -3.24 -1.84 11.23
CA ILE A 139 -2.04 -2.45 11.79
C ILE A 139 -2.49 -3.71 12.54
N GLU A 140 -2.01 -4.87 12.11
CA GLU A 140 -2.33 -6.18 12.68
C GLU A 140 -3.85 -6.36 12.94
N ASN A 141 -4.69 -6.24 11.90
CA ASN A 141 -6.16 -6.32 11.93
C ASN A 141 -6.88 -5.22 12.73
N SER A 142 -6.18 -4.20 13.26
CA SER A 142 -6.78 -3.13 14.04
C SER A 142 -6.45 -1.74 13.49
N GLY A 143 -7.28 -0.74 13.77
CA GLY A 143 -6.99 0.65 13.41
C GLY A 143 -5.76 1.16 14.18
N GLY A 144 -4.89 1.91 13.51
CA GLY A 144 -3.64 2.37 14.11
C GLY A 144 -2.97 3.53 13.41
N PHE A 145 -2.00 4.11 14.12
CA PHE A 145 -1.13 5.19 13.68
C PHE A 145 0.32 4.79 13.92
N GLY A 146 1.21 5.18 13.01
CA GLY A 146 2.63 4.92 13.10
C GLY A 146 3.45 6.18 12.79
N VAL A 147 4.61 6.30 13.40
CA VAL A 147 5.62 7.31 13.06
C VAL A 147 6.96 6.63 12.92
N ASP A 148 7.63 6.86 11.80
CA ASP A 148 9.00 6.43 11.58
C ASP A 148 9.93 7.63 11.44
N TYR A 149 11.09 7.57 12.09
CA TYR A 149 12.19 8.52 11.94
C TYR A 149 13.40 7.82 11.33
N PHE A 150 13.92 8.36 10.24
CA PHE A 150 15.03 7.80 9.48
C PHE A 150 16.32 8.57 9.72
N LYS A 151 17.45 7.86 9.72
CA LYS A 151 18.79 8.44 9.83
C LYS A 151 19.81 7.60 9.06
N PHE A 152 20.95 8.23 8.73
CA PHE A 152 22.07 7.59 8.04
C PHE A 152 21.68 7.01 6.67
N ASN A 153 21.02 7.82 5.84
CA ASN A 153 20.48 7.43 4.53
C ASN A 153 19.58 6.20 4.67
N ASP A 154 18.57 6.32 5.54
CA ASP A 154 17.58 5.31 5.88
C ASP A 154 18.12 4.00 6.47
N ARG A 155 19.43 3.88 6.76
CA ARG A 155 19.97 2.66 7.37
C ARG A 155 19.48 2.45 8.80
N LEU A 156 19.22 3.53 9.52
CA LEU A 156 18.64 3.49 10.86
C LEU A 156 17.21 4.01 10.79
N LYS A 157 16.25 3.25 11.34
CA LYS A 157 14.85 3.65 11.45
C LYS A 157 14.38 3.41 12.88
N PHE A 158 13.78 4.45 13.47
CA PHE A 158 13.04 4.37 14.72
C PHE A 158 11.57 4.41 14.39
N SER A 159 10.80 3.44 14.85
CA SER A 159 9.36 3.32 14.58
C SER A 159 8.62 3.33 15.91
N ALA A 160 7.49 4.02 15.96
CA ALA A 160 6.52 3.95 17.04
C ALA A 160 5.13 3.74 16.43
N ASP A 161 4.48 2.64 16.80
CA ASP A 161 3.16 2.25 16.32
C ASP A 161 2.19 2.17 17.51
N ILE A 162 1.04 2.82 17.40
CA ILE A 162 -0.07 2.70 18.35
C ILE A 162 -1.32 2.19 17.63
N TYR A 163 -1.87 1.09 18.12
CA TYR A 163 -2.99 0.39 17.49
C TYR A 163 -3.76 -0.44 18.52
N ASP A 164 -4.82 -1.11 18.09
CA ASP A 164 -5.64 -1.95 18.97
C ASP A 164 -6.24 -1.21 20.16
N PHE A 165 -6.89 -0.08 19.86
CA PHE A 165 -7.54 0.78 20.87
C PHE A 165 -8.69 0.10 21.64
N ASN A 166 -9.21 -1.03 21.13
CA ASN A 166 -10.25 -1.81 21.77
C ASN A 166 -9.70 -3.09 22.44
N ALA A 167 -8.37 -3.26 22.48
CA ALA A 167 -7.68 -4.43 23.06
C ALA A 167 -8.24 -5.78 22.59
N VAL A 168 -8.64 -5.88 21.32
CA VAL A 168 -9.26 -7.10 20.77
C VAL A 168 -8.19 -8.13 20.43
N ASN A 169 -6.99 -7.71 20.06
CA ASN A 169 -5.92 -8.61 19.65
C ASN A 169 -5.17 -9.23 20.84
N ASP A 170 -5.19 -8.58 22.00
CA ASP A 170 -4.50 -9.02 23.20
C ASP A 170 -5.27 -8.68 24.48
N ILE A 171 -6.00 -9.66 25.02
CA ILE A 171 -6.87 -9.48 26.20
C ILE A 171 -6.08 -9.37 27.52
N ARG A 172 -4.75 -9.39 27.46
CA ARG A 172 -3.88 -9.23 28.65
C ARG A 172 -3.79 -7.76 29.08
N GLY A 173 -4.44 -6.82 28.40
CA GLY A 173 -4.57 -5.43 28.84
C GLY A 173 -5.76 -4.72 28.22
N ASP A 174 -6.04 -3.50 28.69
CA ASP A 174 -7.18 -2.69 28.25
C ASP A 174 -6.75 -1.39 27.53
N ASN A 175 -5.44 -1.10 27.51
CA ASN A 175 -4.90 0.07 26.84
C ASN A 175 -4.55 -0.25 25.36
N PRO A 176 -4.42 0.76 24.50
CA PRO A 176 -3.91 0.56 23.15
C PRO A 176 -2.52 -0.09 23.16
N ASN A 177 -2.23 -0.91 22.16
CA ASN A 177 -0.89 -1.46 21.97
C ASN A 177 0.03 -0.37 21.42
N LEU A 178 1.01 0.04 22.23
CA LEU A 178 2.15 0.87 21.80
C LEU A 178 3.37 -0.01 21.61
N THR A 179 3.90 -0.05 20.39
CA THR A 179 5.12 -0.77 20.06
C THR A 179 6.15 0.19 19.48
N THR A 180 7.37 0.15 20.01
CA THR A 180 8.51 0.89 19.47
C THR A 180 9.52 -0.08 18.89
N THR A 181 10.12 0.24 17.76
CA THR A 181 11.10 -0.60 17.07
C THR A 181 12.27 0.22 16.57
N VAL A 182 13.49 -0.27 16.80
CA VAL A 182 14.71 0.22 16.16
C VAL A 182 15.13 -0.80 15.12
N ARG A 183 15.26 -0.36 13.86
CA ARG A 183 15.83 -1.14 12.77
C ARG A 183 17.18 -0.56 12.37
N TYR A 184 18.20 -1.42 12.29
CA TYR A 184 19.46 -1.08 11.64
C TYR A 184 19.79 -2.01 10.48
N GLN A 185 20.13 -1.42 9.33
CA GLN A 185 20.45 -2.12 8.09
C GLN A 185 21.96 -2.30 7.91
N PHE A 186 22.39 -3.56 7.86
CA PHE A 186 23.72 -4.02 7.50
C PHE A 186 23.75 -4.53 6.04
N PHE A 187 24.94 -4.53 5.43
CA PHE A 187 25.21 -5.21 4.15
C PHE A 187 24.15 -5.00 3.04
N LYS A 188 23.63 -3.76 2.92
CA LYS A 188 22.61 -3.30 1.95
C LYS A 188 21.24 -3.96 2.03
N HIS A 189 21.10 -5.16 2.59
CA HIS A 189 19.82 -5.89 2.58
C HIS A 189 19.49 -6.59 3.89
N ILE A 190 20.41 -6.69 4.84
CA ILE A 190 20.19 -7.42 6.10
C ILE A 190 19.81 -6.41 7.16
N ASN A 191 18.76 -6.68 7.92
CA ASN A 191 18.30 -5.82 8.99
C ASN A 191 18.34 -6.54 10.33
N SER A 192 18.67 -5.79 11.37
CA SER A 192 18.36 -6.16 12.76
C SER A 192 17.23 -5.31 13.28
N TYR A 193 16.45 -5.88 14.20
CA TYR A 193 15.32 -5.24 14.83
C TYR A 193 15.42 -5.43 16.35
N PHE A 194 15.17 -4.35 17.07
CA PHE A 194 15.02 -4.36 18.53
C PHE A 194 13.72 -3.64 18.84
N SER A 195 12.79 -4.32 19.50
CA SER A 195 11.47 -3.74 19.79
C SER A 195 11.11 -3.86 21.26
N ALA A 196 10.38 -2.86 21.74
CA ALA A 196 9.64 -2.91 22.98
C ALA A 196 8.16 -2.83 22.61
N ASN A 197 7.42 -3.89 22.92
CA ASN A 197 6.09 -4.19 22.40
C ASN A 197 5.05 -4.04 23.50
N ASN A 198 3.84 -3.65 23.12
CA ASN A 198 2.69 -3.48 24.00
C ASN A 198 2.99 -2.73 25.32
N LEU A 199 3.73 -1.62 25.21
CA LEU A 199 4.32 -0.86 26.31
C LEU A 199 3.29 -0.27 27.30
N LEU A 200 2.05 -0.07 26.87
CA LEU A 200 0.98 0.49 27.71
C LEU A 200 0.27 -0.57 28.55
N ASN A 201 0.57 -1.86 28.36
CA ASN A 201 -0.10 -2.97 29.03
C ASN A 201 0.92 -3.85 29.76
N SER A 202 1.08 -3.68 31.08
CA SER A 202 2.16 -4.34 31.84
C SER A 202 2.16 -5.87 31.82
N ARG A 203 1.00 -6.53 31.61
CA ARG A 203 0.91 -7.99 31.49
C ARG A 203 1.23 -8.51 30.08
N ALA A 204 1.26 -7.62 29.08
CA ALA A 204 1.54 -7.94 27.68
C ALA A 204 2.85 -7.32 27.18
N SER A 205 3.44 -6.40 27.96
CA SER A 205 4.64 -5.69 27.60
C SER A 205 5.82 -6.66 27.48
N SER A 206 6.50 -6.63 26.35
CA SER A 206 7.57 -7.57 26.05
C SER A 206 8.67 -6.94 25.20
N PHE A 207 9.84 -7.55 25.21
CA PHE A 207 10.93 -7.17 24.31
C PHE A 207 11.05 -8.16 23.17
N SER A 208 11.57 -7.74 22.02
CA SER A 208 11.90 -8.65 20.94
C SER A 208 13.17 -8.25 20.21
N VAL A 209 13.86 -9.26 19.71
CA VAL A 209 15.03 -9.10 18.84
C VAL A 209 14.81 -9.91 17.58
N GLY A 210 15.06 -9.30 16.43
CA GLY A 210 14.81 -9.94 15.16
C GLY A 210 15.88 -9.67 14.13
N VAL A 211 15.84 -10.50 13.09
CA VAL A 211 16.64 -10.34 11.89
C VAL A 211 15.73 -10.46 10.68
N GLY A 212 16.10 -9.77 9.60
CA GLY A 212 15.32 -9.81 8.37
C GLY A 212 16.12 -9.38 7.18
N ILE A 213 15.46 -9.47 6.03
CA ILE A 213 15.96 -9.01 4.76
C ILE A 213 15.02 -7.94 4.20
N SER A 214 15.59 -6.92 3.59
CA SER A 214 14.84 -5.94 2.81
C SER A 214 15.51 -5.68 1.48
N PHE A 215 14.72 -5.66 0.41
CA PHE A 215 15.21 -5.36 -0.92
C PHE A 215 14.21 -4.47 -1.66
N MET A 216 14.76 -3.64 -2.54
CA MET A 216 13.99 -2.87 -3.50
C MET A 216 13.92 -3.70 -4.77
N ASP A 217 12.73 -4.15 -5.13
CA ASP A 217 12.50 -4.94 -6.34
C ASP A 217 11.85 -4.04 -7.41
N ASN A 218 12.65 -3.64 -8.39
CA ASN A 218 12.15 -2.84 -9.50
C ASN A 218 11.57 -3.71 -10.63
N ASP A 219 11.76 -5.02 -10.61
CA ASP A 219 11.38 -5.96 -11.67
C ASP A 219 10.01 -6.60 -11.40
N LEU A 220 9.61 -6.79 -10.14
CA LEU A 220 8.29 -7.30 -9.74
C LEU A 220 7.12 -6.40 -10.19
N LYS A 221 7.40 -5.13 -10.50
CA LYS A 221 6.44 -4.16 -11.03
C LYS A 221 5.77 -4.64 -12.31
N ASN A 222 6.51 -5.37 -13.14
CA ASN A 222 6.02 -5.90 -14.40
C ASN A 222 4.91 -6.95 -14.18
N ILE A 223 4.98 -7.70 -13.08
CA ILE A 223 3.99 -8.74 -12.74
C ILE A 223 2.70 -8.09 -12.22
N LEU A 224 2.80 -7.07 -11.37
CA LEU A 224 1.63 -6.33 -10.88
C LEU A 224 0.92 -5.56 -12.02
N GLY A 225 1.68 -4.95 -12.93
CA GLY A 225 1.14 -4.31 -14.13
C GLY A 225 0.45 -5.31 -15.07
N ALA A 226 1.03 -6.51 -15.25
CA ALA A 226 0.43 -7.57 -16.05
C ALA A 226 -0.86 -8.13 -15.42
N ALA A 227 -0.88 -8.33 -14.09
CA ALA A 227 -2.06 -8.82 -13.37
C ALA A 227 -3.21 -7.79 -13.36
N ALA A 228 -2.91 -6.49 -13.23
CA ALA A 228 -3.90 -5.43 -13.35
C ALA A 228 -4.49 -5.36 -14.76
N SER A 229 -3.66 -5.53 -15.80
CA SER A 229 -4.11 -5.57 -17.20
C SER A 229 -4.96 -6.80 -17.53
N SER A 230 -4.66 -7.97 -16.94
CA SER A 230 -5.48 -9.18 -17.11
C SER A 230 -6.81 -9.11 -16.37
N SER A 231 -6.94 -8.27 -15.34
CA SER A 231 -8.17 -8.09 -14.56
C SER A 231 -9.19 -7.16 -15.23
N ILE A 232 -8.79 -6.46 -16.29
CA ILE A 232 -9.61 -5.51 -17.06
C ILE A 232 -10.20 -6.17 -18.33
N LYS A 233 -9.91 -7.47 -18.57
CA LYS A 233 -10.48 -8.24 -19.68
C LYS A 233 -11.74 -9.00 -19.28
#